data_AF-A0A2Z6S523-F1
#
_entry.id   AF-A0A2Z6S523-F1
#
_cell.length_a   1.000
_cell.length_b   1.000
_cell.length_c   1.000
_cell.angle_alpha   90.00
_cell.angle_beta   90.00
_cell.angle_gamma   90.00
#
_symmetry.space_group_name_H-M   'P 1'
#
loop_
_entity.id
_entity.type
_entity.pdbx_description
1 polymer ?
#
loop_
_entity_poly.entity_id
_entity_poly.type
_entity_poly.pdbx_seq_one_letter_code
_entity_poly.pdbx_strand_id
1 'polypeptide(L)'
;MELRRQTDIYARKRQGECCGFVGKKSNNLSWMCNTKHRWYAPLELMREQHSWCPHCPNKRERICRYILEDLTGKSFPLARSSFLDGLHLDGYCRELNLAFEHNGR
;
A
#
# COMPACT_ATOMS: atom_id res chain seq x y z
N MET A 1 1.66 23.04 -4.10
CA MET A 1 0.32 22.45 -4.30
C MET A 1 0.42 21.03 -4.88
N GLU A 2 1.25 20.81 -5.92
CA GLU A 2 1.40 19.50 -6.57
C GLU A 2 1.91 18.39 -5.65
N LEU A 3 2.99 18.62 -4.89
CA LEU A 3 3.55 17.60 -4.00
C LEU A 3 2.53 17.13 -2.95
N ARG A 4 1.73 18.05 -2.38
CA ARG A 4 0.71 17.68 -1.39
C ARG A 4 -0.35 16.76 -2.00
N ARG A 5 -0.84 17.09 -3.20
CA ARG A 5 -1.78 16.26 -3.94
C ARG A 5 -1.20 14.86 -4.22
N GLN A 6 0.07 14.78 -4.64
CA GLN A 6 0.75 13.51 -4.87
C GLN A 6 0.86 12.66 -3.60
N THR A 7 1.23 13.29 -2.48
CA THR A 7 1.31 12.59 -1.17
C THR A 7 -0.06 12.08 -0.73
N ASP A 8 -1.12 12.87 -0.90
CA ASP A 8 -2.47 12.49 -0.51
C ASP A 8 -3.00 11.35 -1.38
N ILE A 9 -2.75 11.37 -2.70
CA ILE A 9 -3.10 10.28 -3.61
C ILE A 9 -2.36 9.00 -3.23
N TYR A 10 -1.05 9.08 -3.01
CA TYR A 10 -0.23 7.93 -2.66
C TYR A 10 -0.71 7.26 -1.35
N ALA A 11 -1.00 8.10 -0.34
CA ALA A 11 -1.51 7.64 0.94
C ALA A 11 -2.90 6.98 0.83
N ARG A 12 -3.83 7.60 0.10
CA ARG A 12 -5.19 7.09 -0.07
C ARG A 12 -5.23 5.76 -0.79
N LYS A 13 -4.40 5.57 -1.83
CA LYS A 13 -4.25 4.27 -2.51
C LYS A 13 -3.88 3.14 -1.54
N ARG A 14 -3.15 3.46 -0.47
CA ARG A 14 -2.67 2.51 0.55
C ARG A 14 -3.49 2.59 1.85
N GLN A 15 -4.72 3.10 1.76
CA GLN A 15 -5.68 3.24 2.85
C GLN A 15 -5.11 4.00 4.06
N GLY A 16 -4.36 5.06 3.83
CA GLY A 16 -3.94 5.93 4.91
C GLY A 16 -3.77 7.38 4.48
N GLU A 17 -2.97 8.11 5.24
CA GLU A 17 -2.99 9.57 5.24
C GLU A 17 -1.56 10.15 5.27
N CYS A 18 -1.36 11.25 4.55
CA CYS A 18 -0.21 12.13 4.73
C CYS A 18 -0.55 13.16 5.81
N CYS A 19 0.15 13.09 6.95
CA CYS A 19 -0.07 13.96 8.10
C CYS A 19 0.64 15.32 7.99
N GLY A 20 1.60 15.48 7.08
CA GLY A 20 2.25 16.76 6.80
C GLY A 20 3.77 16.67 6.61
N PHE A 21 4.41 17.84 6.46
CA PHE A 21 5.85 17.97 6.27
C PHE A 21 6.60 18.06 7.60
N VAL A 22 7.79 17.46 7.67
CA VAL A 22 8.63 17.51 8.88
C VAL A 22 9.66 18.64 8.77
N GLY A 23 9.33 19.80 9.35
CA GLY A 23 10.26 20.93 9.42
C GLY A 23 10.56 21.60 8.06
N LYS A 24 11.36 22.67 8.09
CA LYS A 24 11.61 23.53 6.92
C LYS A 24 12.64 23.00 5.92
N LYS A 25 13.53 22.10 6.34
CA LYS A 25 14.69 21.62 5.55
C LYS A 25 14.62 20.13 5.17
N SER A 26 13.61 19.39 5.63
CA SER A 26 13.52 17.96 5.35
C SER A 26 12.56 17.69 4.20
N ASN A 27 12.94 16.73 3.34
CA ASN A 27 12.01 16.12 2.38
C ASN A 27 11.14 15.04 3.02
N ASN A 28 11.29 14.79 4.33
CA ASN A 28 10.48 13.83 5.04
C ASN A 28 9.06 14.34 5.25
N LEU A 29 8.12 13.43 5.03
CA LEU A 29 6.70 13.60 5.30
C LEU A 29 6.32 12.67 6.45
N SER A 30 5.35 13.09 7.24
CA SER A 30 4.70 12.27 8.26
C SER A 30 3.54 11.52 7.63
N TRP A 31 3.48 10.21 7.87
CA TRP A 31 2.49 9.31 7.30
C TRP A 31 1.76 8.55 8.40
N MET A 32 0.54 8.11 8.10
CA MET A 32 -0.25 7.25 8.98
C MET A 32 -1.00 6.21 8.17
N CYS A 33 -0.94 4.93 8.58
CA CYS A 33 -1.72 3.86 7.96
C CYS A 33 -3.10 3.70 8.64
N ASN A 34 -3.98 2.90 8.05
CA ASN A 34 -5.27 2.54 8.64
C ASN A 34 -5.17 1.95 10.07
N THR A 35 -4.10 1.21 10.39
CA THR A 35 -3.83 0.67 11.73
C THR A 35 -3.15 1.67 12.69
N LYS A 36 -3.12 2.97 12.34
CA LYS A 36 -2.63 4.07 13.18
C LYS A 36 -1.13 4.08 13.52
N HIS A 37 -0.31 3.27 12.85
CA HIS A 37 1.14 3.45 12.90
C HIS A 37 1.53 4.76 12.23
N ARG A 38 2.45 5.50 12.85
CA ARG A 38 3.04 6.72 12.29
C ARG A 38 4.50 6.49 11.96
N TRP A 39 4.95 7.02 10.84
CA TRP A 39 6.35 6.99 10.44
C TRP A 39 6.70 8.22 9.60
N TYR A 40 8.00 8.38 9.34
CA TYR A 40 8.55 9.46 8.53
C TYR A 40 9.31 8.88 7.34
N ALA A 41 9.01 9.36 6.14
CA ALA A 41 9.71 8.96 4.93
C ALA A 41 9.53 10.02 3.82
N PRO A 42 10.49 10.17 2.90
CA PRO A 42 10.27 10.89 1.64
C PRO A 42 9.28 10.16 0.74
N LEU A 43 8.48 10.90 -0.03
CA LEU A 43 7.55 10.30 -1.01
C LEU A 43 8.29 9.50 -2.08
N GLU A 44 9.39 10.03 -2.63
CA GLU A 44 10.14 9.38 -3.71
C GLU A 44 10.68 8.01 -3.29
N LEU A 45 11.26 7.90 -2.09
CA LEU A 45 11.75 6.63 -1.56
C LEU A 45 10.63 5.58 -1.45
N MET A 46 9.43 5.99 -0.99
CA MET A 46 8.32 5.06 -0.90
C MET A 46 7.82 4.61 -2.28
N ARG A 47 7.78 5.53 -3.25
CA ARG A 47 7.39 5.21 -4.64
C ARG A 47 8.36 4.23 -5.28
N GLU A 48 9.66 4.49 -5.19
CA GLU A 48 10.71 3.63 -5.73
C GLU A 48 10.67 2.21 -5.16
N GLN A 49 10.32 2.07 -3.88
CA GLN A 49 10.27 0.77 -3.20
C GLN A 49 8.87 0.13 -3.18
N HIS A 50 7.86 0.79 -3.75
CA HIS A 50 6.45 0.46 -3.59
C HIS A 50 6.04 0.24 -2.12
N SER A 51 6.71 0.91 -1.17
CA SER A 51 6.55 0.66 0.26
C SER A 51 5.43 1.51 0.87
N TRP A 52 5.05 1.22 2.12
CA TRP A 52 4.05 2.01 2.82
C TRP A 52 4.35 2.09 4.31
N CYS A 53 3.67 1.29 5.12
CA CYS A 53 3.89 1.26 6.56
C CYS A 53 4.93 0.20 6.96
N PRO A 54 6.03 0.60 7.61
CA PRO A 54 7.07 -0.33 8.07
C PRO A 54 6.70 -1.10 9.35
N HIS A 55 5.56 -0.79 9.96
CA HIS A 55 5.11 -1.43 11.20
C HIS A 55 3.97 -2.43 10.98
N CYS A 56 3.32 -2.42 9.81
CA CYS A 56 2.31 -3.43 9.50
C CYS A 56 2.97 -4.80 9.22
N PRO A 57 2.26 -5.90 9.55
CA PRO A 57 2.69 -7.25 9.18
C PRO A 57 2.62 -7.46 7.66
N ASN A 58 3.11 -8.63 7.21
CA ASN A 58 3.04 -9.12 5.83
C ASN A 58 3.58 -8.11 4.80
N LYS A 59 4.73 -7.48 5.09
CA LYS A 59 5.31 -6.43 4.25
C LYS A 59 5.47 -6.84 2.79
N ARG A 60 5.96 -8.06 2.55
CA ARG A 60 6.24 -8.56 1.20
C ARG A 60 4.95 -8.78 0.41
N GLU A 61 3.96 -9.43 0.99
CA GLU A 61 2.59 -9.58 0.44
C GLU A 61 2.01 -8.20 0.07
N ARG A 62 2.11 -7.21 0.97
CA ARG A 62 1.63 -5.85 0.71
C ARG A 62 2.39 -5.16 -0.42
N ILE A 63 3.71 -5.31 -0.52
CA ILE A 63 4.50 -4.79 -1.64
C ILE A 63 4.01 -5.40 -2.96
N CYS A 64 3.79 -6.72 -3.03
CA CYS A 64 3.21 -7.36 -4.21
C CYS A 64 1.85 -6.75 -4.58
N ARG A 65 0.96 -6.58 -3.59
CA ARG A 65 -0.34 -5.91 -3.78
C ARG A 65 -0.15 -4.51 -4.36
N TYR A 66 0.71 -3.69 -3.78
CA TYR A 66 0.94 -2.31 -4.21
C TYR A 66 1.51 -2.21 -5.61
N ILE A 67 2.43 -3.11 -5.99
CA ILE A 67 2.95 -3.17 -7.36
C ILE A 67 1.82 -3.46 -8.34
N LEU A 68 0.98 -4.46 -8.06
CA LEU A 68 -0.15 -4.81 -8.93
C LEU A 68 -1.17 -3.67 -9.03
N GLU A 69 -1.50 -3.02 -7.91
CA GLU A 69 -2.43 -1.89 -7.88
C GLU A 69 -1.86 -0.66 -8.60
N ASP A 70 -0.55 -0.40 -8.46
CA ASP A 70 0.12 0.71 -9.14
C ASP A 70 0.24 0.46 -10.65
N LEU A 71 0.50 -0.78 -11.09
CA LEU A 71 0.60 -1.15 -12.51
C LEU A 71 -0.76 -1.18 -13.22
N THR A 72 -1.78 -1.71 -12.55
CA THR A 72 -3.08 -1.98 -13.18
C THR A 72 -4.12 -0.89 -12.92
N GLY A 73 -3.92 -0.07 -11.87
CA GLY A 73 -4.92 0.89 -11.40
C GLY A 73 -6.17 0.23 -10.80
N LYS A 74 -6.16 -1.07 -10.53
CA LYS A 74 -7.28 -1.84 -9.95
C LYS A 74 -6.91 -2.33 -8.55
N SER A 75 -7.92 -2.52 -7.69
CA SER A 75 -7.67 -3.04 -6.33
C SER A 75 -7.56 -4.57 -6.31
N PHE A 76 -6.76 -5.07 -5.37
CA PHE A 76 -6.60 -6.50 -5.11
C PHE A 76 -6.93 -6.81 -3.64
N PRO A 77 -8.22 -6.79 -3.26
CA PRO A 77 -8.64 -7.15 -1.92
C PRO A 77 -8.38 -8.63 -1.63
N LEU A 78 -8.15 -8.94 -0.35
CA LEU A 78 -8.10 -10.32 0.12
C LEU A 78 -9.42 -11.01 -0.21
N ALA A 79 -9.33 -12.19 -0.84
CA ALA A 79 -10.50 -12.90 -1.32
C ALA A 79 -10.62 -14.27 -0.65
N ARG A 80 -11.75 -14.47 0.02
CA ARG A 80 -12.20 -15.77 0.53
C ARG A 80 -13.33 -16.22 -0.37
N SER A 81 -13.24 -17.45 -0.85
CA SER A 81 -14.29 -18.06 -1.65
C SER A 81 -14.63 -19.44 -1.10
N SER A 82 -15.89 -19.83 -1.23
CA SER A 82 -16.39 -21.12 -0.75
C SER A 82 -15.71 -22.31 -1.45
N PHE A 83 -15.24 -22.13 -2.68
CA PHE A 83 -14.54 -23.18 -3.43
C PHE A 83 -13.07 -23.36 -3.02
N LEU A 84 -12.54 -22.51 -2.15
CA LEU A 84 -11.13 -22.59 -1.73
C LEU A 84 -10.89 -23.52 -0.53
N ASP A 85 -11.86 -24.35 -0.13
CA ASP A 85 -11.71 -25.33 0.95
C ASP A 85 -11.06 -24.77 2.23
N GLY A 86 -11.45 -23.55 2.61
CA GLY A 86 -10.92 -22.84 3.79
C GLY A 86 -9.65 -22.02 3.54
N LEU A 87 -9.10 -22.03 2.33
CA LEU A 87 -7.99 -21.19 1.90
C LEU A 87 -8.48 -19.79 1.47
N HIS A 88 -7.53 -18.86 1.35
CA HIS A 88 -7.76 -17.52 0.82
C HIS A 88 -6.70 -17.17 -0.21
N LEU A 89 -7.05 -16.21 -1.08
CA LEU A 89 -6.08 -15.55 -1.96
C LEU A 89 -5.64 -14.25 -1.29
N ASP A 90 -4.34 -13.99 -1.30
CA ASP A 90 -3.79 -12.72 -0.81
C ASP A 90 -4.38 -11.51 -1.53
N GLY A 91 -4.66 -11.63 -2.83
CA GLY A 91 -5.43 -10.61 -3.54
C GLY A 91 -6.09 -11.11 -4.82
N TYR A 92 -7.33 -10.68 -5.04
CA TYR A 92 -8.08 -10.99 -6.26
C TYR A 92 -8.77 -9.75 -6.84
N CYS A 93 -8.49 -9.45 -8.10
CA CYS A 93 -9.18 -8.44 -8.86
C CYS A 93 -10.18 -9.08 -9.83
N ARG A 94 -11.47 -8.93 -9.54
CA ARG A 94 -12.57 -9.48 -10.37
C ARG A 94 -12.58 -8.91 -11.78
N GLU A 95 -12.34 -7.60 -11.91
CA GLU A 95 -12.37 -6.89 -13.20
C GLU A 95 -11.31 -7.40 -14.18
N LEU A 96 -10.14 -7.76 -13.67
CA LEU A 96 -9.03 -8.29 -14.47
C LEU A 96 -9.04 -9.82 -14.55
N ASN A 97 -9.92 -10.47 -13.79
CA ASN A 97 -9.89 -11.90 -13.52
C ASN A 97 -8.48 -12.39 -13.12
N LEU A 98 -7.81 -11.63 -12.24
CA LEU A 98 -6.43 -11.85 -11.85
C LEU A 98 -6.32 -11.99 -10.34
N ALA A 99 -5.63 -13.04 -9.89
CA ALA A 99 -5.30 -13.27 -8.50
C ALA A 99 -3.78 -13.30 -8.30
N PHE A 100 -3.32 -13.00 -7.08
CA PHE A 100 -1.97 -13.30 -6.64
C PHE A 100 -1.96 -13.95 -5.27
N GLU A 101 -0.91 -14.72 -5.03
CA GLU A 101 -0.59 -15.36 -3.75
C GLU A 101 0.91 -15.16 -3.48
N HIS A 102 1.24 -14.69 -2.29
CA HIS A 102 2.60 -14.50 -1.80
C HIS A 102 2.93 -15.59 -0.78
N ASN A 103 3.93 -16.42 -1.09
CA ASN A 103 4.37 -17.48 -0.19
C ASN A 103 5.04 -16.90 1.09
N GLY A 104 4.32 -16.95 2.21
CA GLY A 104 4.68 -16.32 3.49
C GLY A 104 5.71 -17.06 4.35
N ARG A 105 6.75 -17.65 3.73
CA ARG A 105 7.86 -18.28 4.49
C ARG A 105 8.49 -17.35 5.52
#